data_AF-A0A7C4P3E6-F1
#
_entry.id   AF-A0A7C4P3E6-F1
#
_cell.length_a   1.000
_cell.length_b   1.000
_cell.length_c   1.000
_cell.angle_alpha   90.00
_cell.angle_beta   90.00
_cell.angle_gamma   90.00
#
_symmetry.space_group_name_H-M   'P 1'
#
loop_
_entity.id
_entity.type
_entity.pdbx_description
1 polymer ?
#
loop_
_entity_poly.entity_id
_entity_poly.type
_entity_poly.pdbx_seq_one_letter_code
_entity_poly.pdbx_strand_id
1 'polypeptide(L)'
;MKVYYNGFIAMKRIALIAIFFSFSCGVVRTGEEGLQRFTLKTTIIENVENCESLIKRESLRPQVCGRCKITFDSQKKRLIVAETDECVPYDSYGCVTSFGETFLINTLSCKALSERLPKVQEQPVIEQKR
;
A
#
# COMPACT_ATOMS: atom_id res chain seq x y z
N MET A 1 -40.53 15.23 -74.97
CA MET A 1 -39.34 15.16 -75.85
C MET A 1 -39.01 16.55 -76.38
N LYS A 2 -38.07 17.25 -75.72
CA LYS A 2 -37.10 18.21 -76.29
C LYS A 2 -36.31 18.81 -75.12
N VAL A 3 -35.01 18.50 -75.12
CA VAL A 3 -33.97 19.05 -74.25
C VAL A 3 -33.49 20.36 -74.87
N TYR A 4 -33.18 21.37 -74.06
CA TYR A 4 -32.09 22.31 -74.39
C TYR A 4 -31.33 22.72 -73.12
N TYR A 5 -30.04 22.37 -73.13
CA TYR A 5 -28.97 22.79 -72.22
C TYR A 5 -28.56 24.25 -72.49
N ASN A 6 -28.10 24.94 -71.43
CA ASN A 6 -27.03 25.97 -71.38
C ASN A 6 -27.33 26.91 -70.19
N GLY A 7 -26.42 27.27 -69.29
CA GLY A 7 -25.00 27.02 -69.20
C GLY A 7 -24.42 27.74 -67.97
N PHE A 8 -23.10 27.66 -67.89
CA PHE A 8 -22.18 28.57 -67.20
C PHE A 8 -21.89 28.40 -65.70
N ILE A 9 -20.63 27.99 -65.50
CA ILE A 9 -19.82 27.84 -64.30
C ILE A 9 -19.52 29.21 -63.68
N ALA A 10 -19.57 29.33 -62.34
CA ALA A 10 -18.68 30.24 -61.60
C ALA A 10 -18.60 29.87 -60.11
N MET A 11 -17.49 29.22 -59.71
CA MET A 11 -17.02 29.19 -58.32
C MET A 11 -16.60 30.60 -57.86
N LYS A 12 -17.11 31.05 -56.70
CA LYS A 12 -16.55 32.08 -55.81
C LYS A 12 -17.55 32.24 -54.66
N ARG A 13 -17.24 32.34 -53.37
CA ARG A 13 -16.02 32.30 -52.53
C ARG A 13 -16.56 32.53 -51.10
N ILE A 14 -16.02 31.84 -50.09
CA ILE A 14 -15.86 32.30 -48.68
C ILE A 14 -17.17 32.38 -47.85
N ALA A 15 -17.54 31.38 -47.03
CA ALA A 15 -16.99 30.98 -45.71
C ALA A 15 -17.20 32.03 -44.59
N LEU A 16 -18.05 31.69 -43.61
CA LEU A 16 -17.94 32.12 -42.20
C LEU A 16 -18.87 31.24 -41.32
N ILE A 17 -18.43 30.04 -40.99
CA ILE A 17 -18.92 29.30 -39.80
C ILE A 17 -17.66 28.92 -39.01
N ALA A 18 -17.22 29.85 -38.18
CA ALA A 18 -16.17 29.59 -37.19
C ALA A 18 -16.82 29.05 -35.92
N ILE A 19 -17.18 27.76 -35.94
CA ILE A 19 -17.40 27.00 -34.71
C ILE A 19 -16.08 26.30 -34.39
N PHE A 20 -15.16 27.05 -33.79
CA PHE A 20 -13.99 26.47 -33.14
C PHE A 20 -14.39 26.06 -31.72
N PHE A 21 -15.09 24.93 -31.58
CA PHE A 21 -14.95 24.12 -30.37
C PHE A 21 -13.66 23.32 -30.54
N SER A 22 -12.52 23.98 -30.31
CA SER A 22 -11.28 23.27 -30.00
C SER A 22 -11.47 22.62 -28.64
N PHE A 23 -11.99 21.39 -28.66
CA PHE A 23 -11.82 20.45 -27.56
C PHE A 23 -10.33 20.37 -27.29
N SER A 24 -9.89 21.04 -26.22
CA SER A 24 -8.57 20.83 -25.66
C SER A 24 -8.51 19.36 -25.25
N CYS A 25 -7.95 18.52 -26.12
CA CYS A 25 -7.47 17.20 -25.73
C CYS A 25 -6.33 17.44 -24.73
N GLY A 26 -6.70 17.60 -23.46
CA GLY A 26 -5.75 17.58 -22.35
C GLY A 26 -4.98 16.27 -22.44
N VAL A 27 -3.68 16.37 -22.72
CA VAL A 27 -2.79 15.22 -22.69
C VAL A 27 -2.72 14.75 -21.24
N VAL A 28 -3.42 13.67 -20.94
CA VAL A 28 -3.26 12.94 -19.67
C VAL A 28 -1.88 12.27 -19.77
N ARG A 29 -0.88 12.86 -19.11
CA ARG A 29 0.37 12.16 -18.84
C ARG A 29 0.07 11.06 -17.84
N THR A 30 -0.22 9.86 -18.32
CA THR A 30 -0.07 8.66 -17.51
C THR A 30 1.43 8.52 -17.25
N GLY A 31 1.88 9.02 -16.09
CA GLY A 31 3.21 8.65 -15.61
C GLY A 31 3.23 7.14 -15.47
N GLU A 32 4.23 6.49 -16.05
CA GLU A 32 4.55 5.12 -15.68
C GLU A 32 4.93 5.16 -14.20
N GLU A 33 3.99 4.79 -13.34
CA GLU A 33 4.27 4.47 -11.95
C GLU A 33 5.24 3.30 -11.98
N GLY A 34 6.53 3.59 -11.87
CA GLY A 34 7.55 2.57 -11.70
C GLY A 34 7.11 1.69 -10.54
N LEU A 35 6.90 0.40 -10.82
CA LEU A 35 6.57 -0.61 -9.83
C LEU A 35 7.75 -0.71 -8.84
N GLN A 36 7.78 0.16 -7.84
CA GLN A 36 8.70 0.02 -6.71
C GLN A 36 8.39 -1.32 -6.09
N ARG A 37 9.26 -2.31 -6.31
CA ARG A 37 9.21 -3.59 -5.62
C ARG A 37 9.51 -3.33 -4.15
N PHE A 38 8.47 -3.05 -3.38
CA PHE A 38 8.55 -3.10 -1.93
C PHE A 38 8.72 -4.57 -1.55
N THR A 39 9.93 -4.94 -1.14
CA THR A 39 10.18 -6.27 -0.57
C THR A 39 9.53 -6.31 0.82
N LEU A 40 8.47 -7.09 0.98
CA LEU A 40 7.80 -7.30 2.26
C LEU A 40 8.79 -7.88 3.28
N LYS A 41 8.91 -7.24 4.45
CA LYS A 41 9.79 -7.68 5.51
C LYS A 41 9.08 -8.64 6.48
N THR A 42 9.77 -9.67 6.92
CA THR A 42 9.38 -10.46 8.10
C THR A 42 10.37 -10.21 9.23
N THR A 43 9.86 -9.89 10.41
CA THR A 43 10.65 -9.71 11.64
C THR A 43 10.22 -10.77 12.64
N ILE A 44 11.20 -11.41 13.29
CA ILE A 44 10.97 -12.40 14.34
C ILE A 44 11.48 -11.83 15.66
N ILE A 45 10.61 -11.82 16.68
CA ILE A 45 10.96 -11.43 18.04
C ILE A 45 10.99 -12.72 18.87
N GLU A 46 12.19 -13.09 19.31
CA GLU A 46 12.43 -14.30 20.09
C GLU A 46 12.14 -14.09 21.58
N ASN A 47 12.05 -15.21 22.33
CA ASN A 47 11.83 -15.22 23.79
C ASN A 47 10.54 -14.51 24.22
N VAL A 48 9.46 -14.67 23.47
CA VAL A 48 8.13 -14.18 23.83
C VAL A 48 7.35 -15.31 24.50
N GLU A 49 6.97 -15.13 25.77
CA GLU A 49 6.24 -16.14 26.54
C GLU A 49 4.74 -16.08 26.36
N ASN A 50 4.20 -14.86 26.31
CA ASN A 50 2.79 -14.64 26.05
C ASN A 50 2.64 -13.43 25.13
N CYS A 51 1.64 -13.49 24.25
CA CYS A 51 1.21 -12.30 23.53
C CYS A 51 -0.27 -12.40 23.16
N GLU A 52 -1.05 -11.42 23.61
CA GLU A 52 -2.51 -11.43 23.51
C GLU A 52 -3.03 -10.15 22.85
N SER A 53 -4.13 -10.29 22.11
CA SER A 53 -4.84 -9.12 21.59
C SER A 53 -5.48 -8.35 22.74
N LEU A 54 -5.21 -7.05 22.76
CA LEU A 54 -5.80 -6.09 23.69
C LEU A 54 -7.16 -5.60 23.21
N ILE A 55 -7.54 -5.89 21.97
CA ILE A 55 -8.81 -5.49 21.37
C ILE A 55 -9.75 -6.69 21.32
N LYS A 56 -10.76 -6.67 22.20
CA LYS A 56 -11.79 -7.70 22.24
C LYS A 56 -12.54 -7.77 20.90
N ARG A 57 -13.08 -8.94 20.57
CA ARG A 57 -13.78 -9.18 19.30
C ARG A 57 -14.95 -8.23 19.06
N GLU A 58 -15.64 -7.83 20.13
CA GLU A 58 -16.81 -6.95 20.08
C GLU A 58 -16.47 -5.46 20.20
N SER A 59 -15.19 -5.12 20.37
CA SER A 59 -14.77 -3.72 20.47
C SER A 59 -14.81 -3.04 19.11
N LEU A 60 -15.14 -1.74 19.10
CA LEU A 60 -15.00 -0.91 17.92
C LEU A 60 -13.54 -0.86 17.49
N ARG A 61 -13.30 -1.20 16.23
CA ARG A 61 -11.97 -1.17 15.61
C ARG A 61 -11.82 0.06 14.71
N PRO A 62 -10.66 0.73 14.73
CA PRO A 62 -10.32 1.72 13.72
C PRO A 62 -10.49 1.16 12.30
N GLN A 63 -11.12 1.94 11.42
CA GLN A 63 -11.35 1.59 10.02
C GLN A 63 -10.10 1.93 9.18
N VAL A 64 -8.99 1.27 9.49
CA VAL A 64 -7.71 1.43 8.79
C VAL A 64 -7.13 0.05 8.45
N CYS A 65 -6.45 -0.04 7.32
CA CYS A 65 -5.71 -1.25 6.94
C CYS A 65 -4.42 -1.35 7.74
N GLY A 66 -4.24 -2.46 8.46
CA GLY A 66 -2.97 -2.88 9.00
C GLY A 66 -1.98 -3.17 7.88
N ARG A 67 -0.69 -3.06 8.21
CA ARG A 67 0.46 -3.22 7.32
C ARG A 67 1.20 -4.55 7.54
N CYS A 68 0.85 -5.29 8.60
CA CYS A 68 1.45 -6.58 8.91
C CYS A 68 0.47 -7.53 9.60
N LYS A 69 0.71 -8.82 9.40
CA LYS A 69 0.13 -9.91 10.17
C LYS A 69 1.05 -10.20 11.35
N ILE A 70 0.47 -10.26 12.54
CA ILE A 70 1.18 -10.59 13.78
C ILE A 70 0.70 -11.97 14.22
N THR A 71 1.63 -12.90 14.39
CA THR A 71 1.34 -14.28 14.79
C THR A 71 2.24 -14.68 15.94
N PHE A 72 1.64 -15.16 17.03
CA PHE A 72 2.39 -15.71 18.15
C PHE A 72 2.51 -17.23 18.03
N ASP A 73 3.76 -17.72 18.01
CA ASP A 73 4.10 -19.14 17.99
C ASP A 73 4.53 -19.56 19.40
N SER A 74 3.58 -20.06 20.18
CA SER A 74 3.80 -20.43 21.59
C SER A 74 4.73 -21.63 21.76
N GLN A 75 4.79 -22.53 20.78
CA GLN A 75 5.69 -23.70 20.82
C GLN A 75 7.15 -23.28 20.72
N LYS A 76 7.43 -22.27 19.89
CA LYS A 76 8.79 -21.73 19.69
C LYS A 76 9.07 -20.48 20.52
N LYS A 77 8.12 -20.04 21.37
CA LYS A 77 8.22 -18.82 22.18
C LYS A 77 8.67 -17.61 21.38
N ARG A 78 8.02 -17.34 20.25
CA ARG A 78 8.40 -16.23 19.35
C ARG A 78 7.20 -15.54 18.72
N LEU A 79 7.35 -14.25 18.45
CA LEU A 79 6.38 -13.45 17.71
C LEU A 79 6.88 -13.22 16.27
N ILE A 80 6.03 -13.54 15.30
CA ILE A 80 6.30 -13.35 13.88
C ILE A 80 5.50 -12.12 13.41
N VAL A 81 6.20 -11.14 12.86
CA VAL A 81 5.63 -9.91 12.31
C VAL A 81 5.93 -9.89 10.81
N ALA A 82 4.95 -10.22 9.99
CA ALA A 82 5.10 -10.29 8.54
C ALA A 82 4.36 -9.12 7.87
N GLU A 83 5.09 -8.24 7.19
CA GLU A 83 4.49 -7.19 6.37
C GLU A 83 3.65 -7.79 5.24
N THR A 84 2.57 -7.08 4.89
CA THR A 84 1.64 -7.52 3.85
C THR A 84 1.03 -6.32 3.14
N ASP A 85 0.66 -6.53 1.89
CA ASP A 85 -0.15 -5.66 1.04
C ASP A 85 -1.66 -5.90 1.23
N GLU A 86 -2.06 -6.96 1.95
CA GLU A 86 -3.45 -7.24 2.29
C GLU A 86 -3.96 -6.25 3.36
N CYS A 87 -5.24 -5.87 3.26
CA CYS A 87 -5.88 -5.06 4.29
C CYS A 87 -6.21 -5.91 5.53
N VAL A 88 -5.26 -5.97 6.48
CA VAL A 88 -5.44 -6.67 7.76
C VAL A 88 -6.22 -5.78 8.73
N PRO A 89 -7.17 -6.30 9.52
CA PRO A 89 -7.84 -5.50 10.55
C PRO A 89 -6.85 -4.88 11.55
N TYR A 90 -7.16 -3.67 12.04
CA TYR A 90 -6.42 -3.09 13.15
C TYR A 90 -6.53 -3.99 14.39
N ASP A 91 -5.39 -4.30 14.99
CA ASP A 91 -5.28 -4.96 16.28
C ASP A 91 -4.05 -4.46 17.04
N SER A 92 -4.09 -4.53 18.36
CA SER A 92 -2.99 -4.16 19.25
C SER A 92 -2.76 -5.30 20.22
N TYR A 93 -1.50 -5.68 20.39
CA TYR A 93 -1.08 -6.81 21.19
C TYR A 93 -0.20 -6.36 22.36
N GLY A 94 -0.44 -6.95 23.52
CA GLY A 94 0.45 -6.86 24.67
C GLY A 94 1.21 -8.16 24.80
N CYS A 95 2.55 -8.08 24.73
CA CYS A 95 3.42 -9.24 24.83
C CYS A 95 4.31 -9.15 26.07
N VAL A 96 4.70 -10.32 26.58
CA VAL A 96 5.63 -10.51 27.70
C VAL A 96 6.76 -11.42 27.25
N THR A 97 8.01 -11.02 27.50
CA THR A 97 9.20 -11.84 27.21
C THR A 97 9.49 -12.83 28.34
N SER A 98 10.30 -13.85 28.05
CA SER A 98 10.82 -14.80 29.05
C SER A 98 11.63 -14.14 30.16
N PHE A 99 12.04 -12.89 29.97
CA PHE A 99 12.77 -12.10 30.96
C PHE A 99 11.86 -11.21 31.80
N GLY A 100 10.53 -11.29 31.60
CA GLY A 100 9.53 -10.47 32.28
C GLY A 100 9.38 -9.05 31.71
N GLU A 101 10.02 -8.74 30.59
CA GLU A 101 9.86 -7.46 29.92
C GLU A 101 8.55 -7.42 29.14
N THR A 102 7.88 -6.27 29.12
CA THR A 102 6.60 -6.08 28.41
C THR A 102 6.77 -5.12 27.25
N PHE A 103 6.12 -5.41 26.13
CA PHE A 103 6.07 -4.50 24.99
C PHE A 103 4.70 -4.55 24.29
N LEU A 104 4.40 -3.48 23.59
CA LEU A 104 3.21 -3.34 22.75
C LEU A 104 3.58 -3.43 21.28
N ILE A 105 2.73 -4.01 20.46
CA ILE A 105 2.87 -4.00 19.01
C ILE A 105 1.49 -3.99 18.38
N ASN A 106 1.31 -3.27 17.28
CA ASN A 106 0.04 -3.24 16.57
C ASN A 106 0.22 -3.51 15.08
N THR A 107 -0.86 -3.90 14.41
CA THR A 107 -0.86 -4.26 12.99
C THR A 107 -0.60 -3.06 12.08
N LEU A 108 -0.65 -1.82 12.57
CA LEU A 108 -0.43 -0.61 11.79
C LEU A 108 1.05 -0.16 11.79
N SER A 109 1.72 -0.20 12.93
CA SER A 109 3.12 0.22 13.09
C SER A 109 4.11 -0.88 12.76
N CYS A 110 3.72 -2.14 12.98
CA CYS A 110 4.56 -3.33 12.79
C CYS A 110 5.88 -3.31 13.59
N LYS A 111 5.94 -2.47 14.62
CA LYS A 111 7.13 -2.24 15.44
C LYS A 111 6.77 -2.43 16.90
N ALA A 112 7.61 -3.18 17.61
CA ALA A 112 7.52 -3.30 19.06
C ALA A 112 7.86 -1.96 19.71
N LEU A 113 6.94 -1.48 20.54
CA LEU A 113 7.07 -0.32 21.40
C LEU A 113 7.24 -0.84 22.82
N SER A 114 8.43 -0.64 23.38
CA SER A 114 8.69 -0.91 24.79
C SER A 114 9.02 0.39 25.50
N GLU A 115 8.57 0.54 26.75
CA GLU A 115 9.03 1.63 27.62
C GLU A 115 10.55 1.54 27.89
N ARG A 116 11.13 0.33 27.74
CA ARG A 116 12.57 0.07 27.73
C ARG A 116 12.93 -0.68 26.45
N LEU A 117 13.43 0.04 25.44
CA LEU A 117 13.82 -0.52 24.14
C LEU A 117 14.71 -1.76 24.31
N PRO A 118 14.30 -2.97 23.86
CA PRO A 118 15.23 -4.08 23.75
C PRO A 118 16.25 -3.76 22.64
N LYS A 119 17.52 -4.14 22.85
CA LYS A 119 18.56 -4.03 21.83
C LYS A 119 18.17 -4.91 20.65
N VAL A 120 17.76 -4.28 19.54
CA VAL A 120 17.56 -4.94 18.26
C VAL A 120 18.92 -5.45 17.80
N GLN A 121 19.13 -6.77 17.80
CA GLN A 121 20.23 -7.36 17.07
C GLN A 121 19.83 -7.43 15.60
N GLU A 122 20.28 -6.45 14.81
CA GLU A 122 20.25 -6.58 13.36
C GLU A 122 21.21 -7.70 12.95
N GLN A 123 20.69 -8.69 12.22
CA GLN A 123 21.55 -9.68 11.57
C GLN A 123 22.40 -8.98 10.50
N PRO A 124 23.71 -9.27 10.40
CA PRO A 124 24.55 -8.66 9.39
C PRO A 124 24.14 -9.17 8.00
N VAL A 125 23.80 -8.24 7.11
CA VAL A 125 23.66 -8.52 5.68
C VAL A 125 25.04 -8.93 5.17
N ILE A 126 25.17 -10.18 4.73
CA ILE A 126 26.37 -10.66 4.07
C ILE A 126 26.47 -9.91 2.73
N GLU A 127 27.41 -8.98 2.64
CA GLU A 127 27.77 -8.28 1.42
C GLU A 127 28.39 -9.29 0.44
N GLN A 128 27.60 -9.73 -0.53
CA GLN A 128 28.06 -10.59 -1.60
C GLN A 128 28.86 -9.75 -2.61
N LYS A 129 30.17 -9.60 -2.35
CA LYS A 129 31.11 -9.00 -3.32
C LYS A 129 31.16 -9.85 -4.59
N ARG A 130 30.90 -9.21 -5.73
CA ARG A 130 31.27 -9.66 -7.07
C ARG A 130 32.67 -9.17 -7.40
#